data_AF-A0A7I8EQU2-F1
#
_entry.id   AF-A0A7I8EQU2-F1
#
_cell.length_a   1.000
_cell.length_b   1.000
_cell.length_c   1.000
_cell.angle_alpha   90.00
_cell.angle_beta   90.00
_cell.angle_gamma   90.00
#
_symmetry.space_group_name_H-M   'P 1'
#
loop_
_entity.id
_entity.type
_entity.pdbx_description
1 polymer ?
#
loop_
_entity_poly.entity_id
_entity_poly.type
_entity_poly.pdbx_seq_one_letter_code
_entity_poly.pdbx_strand_id
1 'polypeptide(L)'
;MDYTTLTVKRPSATNLNEENLPVTSLYKALHGLADPRRDQGKRYDLAVVLCLLVLAKLAGQTNLSGATQWIRHRGTVLAQRFGLTRQEMPCQTTYCNILAGIDAQQLDQLLSAFFQRWEAQSRCREEPSRLLTPQAQANHRHLAIVRR
;
A
#
# COMPACT_ATOMS: atom_id res chain seq x y z
N MET A 1 -34.56 -0.85 26.17
CA MET A 1 -33.85 -1.89 25.38
C MET A 1 -33.29 -1.15 24.20
N ASP A 2 -32.11 -0.58 24.39
CA ASP A 2 -31.60 0.53 23.60
C ASP A 2 -30.43 0.01 22.77
N TYR A 3 -30.70 -0.30 21.51
CA TYR A 3 -29.75 -0.94 20.58
C TYR A 3 -28.70 0.03 20.02
N THR A 4 -28.40 1.13 20.72
CA THR A 4 -27.55 2.23 20.23
C THR A 4 -26.07 2.07 20.61
N THR A 5 -25.49 0.89 20.40
CA THR A 5 -24.05 0.71 20.72
C THR A 5 -23.30 -0.18 19.75
N LEU A 6 -23.43 0.11 18.45
CA LEU A 6 -22.32 -0.11 17.51
C LEU A 6 -22.12 1.18 16.72
N THR A 7 -21.60 2.21 17.38
CA THR A 7 -20.90 3.28 16.67
C THR A 7 -19.66 2.65 16.05
N VAL A 8 -19.83 2.03 14.89
CA VAL A 8 -18.74 1.75 13.98
C VAL A 8 -18.12 3.11 13.71
N LYS A 9 -16.94 3.34 14.28
CA LYS A 9 -16.07 4.45 13.89
C LYS A 9 -15.72 4.23 12.42
N ARG A 10 -16.63 4.64 11.54
CA ARG A 10 -16.37 4.74 10.10
C ARG A 10 -15.15 5.65 10.04
N PRO A 11 -14.02 5.21 9.46
CA PRO A 11 -12.87 6.08 9.35
C PRO A 11 -13.32 7.31 8.58
N SER A 12 -13.46 8.40 9.33
CA SER A 12 -13.83 9.72 8.85
C SER A 12 -12.79 10.09 7.81
N ALA A 13 -13.24 10.19 6.57
CA ALA A 13 -12.42 10.51 5.41
C ALA A 13 -12.00 11.99 5.46
N THR A 14 -11.17 12.39 6.42
CA THR A 14 -10.58 13.73 6.50
C THR A 14 -9.37 13.67 7.43
N ASN A 15 -8.29 14.37 7.06
CA ASN A 15 -6.92 14.38 7.60
C ASN A 15 -5.99 13.34 6.96
N LEU A 16 -5.52 13.66 5.75
CA LEU A 16 -4.24 13.14 5.23
C LEU A 16 -3.07 13.80 5.99
N ASN A 17 -3.10 13.73 7.32
CA ASN A 17 -1.97 14.15 8.13
C ASN A 17 -0.95 13.00 8.10
N GLU A 18 0.29 13.36 7.82
CA GLU A 18 1.47 12.55 7.53
C GLU A 18 1.91 11.57 8.63
N GLU A 19 1.05 11.22 9.58
CA GLU A 19 1.45 10.38 10.70
C GLU A 19 1.12 8.91 10.45
N ASN A 20 2.16 8.21 9.98
CA ASN A 20 2.38 6.78 10.17
C ASN A 20 1.73 5.84 9.12
N LEU A 21 2.34 5.77 7.93
CA LEU A 21 2.42 4.52 7.16
C LEU A 21 3.76 3.78 7.44
N PRO A 22 3.97 3.14 8.62
CA PRO A 22 5.10 2.23 8.81
C PRO A 22 4.63 0.82 8.47
N VAL A 23 4.26 0.62 7.21
CA VAL A 23 3.98 -0.68 6.63
C VAL A 23 4.54 -0.52 5.24
N THR A 24 5.53 -1.34 4.91
CA THR A 24 6.22 -1.39 3.63
C THR A 24 5.50 -0.59 2.53
N SER A 25 6.04 0.54 2.10
CA SER A 25 5.34 1.35 1.10
C SER A 25 5.46 0.69 -0.27
N LEU A 26 4.34 0.33 -0.89
CA LEU A 26 4.31 -0.27 -2.24
C LEU A 26 5.06 0.62 -3.24
N TYR A 27 4.89 1.93 -3.09
CA TYR A 27 5.60 2.93 -3.88
C TYR A 27 7.13 2.79 -3.76
N LYS A 28 7.67 2.61 -2.54
CA LYS A 28 9.11 2.39 -2.34
C LYS A 28 9.60 1.09 -2.97
N ALA A 29 8.80 0.02 -2.91
CA ALA A 29 9.15 -1.25 -3.55
C ALA A 29 9.20 -1.12 -5.09
N LEU A 30 8.23 -0.39 -5.67
CA LEU A 30 8.14 -0.17 -7.12
C LEU A 30 9.20 0.81 -7.65
N HIS A 31 9.70 1.72 -6.82
CA HIS A 31 10.82 2.59 -7.17
C HIS A 31 12.13 1.80 -7.41
N GLY A 32 12.21 0.56 -6.96
CA GLY A 32 13.36 -0.32 -7.24
C GLY A 32 13.43 -0.84 -8.68
N LEU A 33 12.38 -0.68 -9.49
CA LEU A 33 12.39 -1.11 -10.89
C LEU A 33 13.17 -0.12 -11.76
N ALA A 34 13.95 -0.66 -12.70
CA ALA A 34 14.57 0.14 -13.73
C ALA A 34 13.49 0.71 -14.66
N ASP A 35 13.48 2.03 -14.86
CA ASP A 35 12.57 2.67 -15.81
C ASP A 35 13.13 2.53 -17.24
N PRO A 36 12.48 1.75 -18.13
CA PRO A 36 12.93 1.56 -19.52
C PRO A 36 12.73 2.82 -20.38
N ARG A 37 12.08 3.86 -19.85
CA ARG A 37 11.74 5.07 -20.60
C ARG A 37 12.93 5.99 -20.76
N ARG A 38 12.99 6.62 -21.94
CA ARG A 38 13.94 7.70 -22.22
C ARG A 38 13.65 8.91 -21.33
N ASP A 39 14.71 9.54 -20.82
CA ASP A 39 14.64 10.60 -19.81
C ASP A 39 13.77 11.80 -20.23
N GLN A 40 13.72 12.09 -21.53
CA GLN A 40 12.93 13.18 -22.12
C GLN A 40 11.40 12.94 -22.10
N GLY A 41 10.94 11.72 -21.76
CA GLY A 41 9.52 11.33 -21.78
C GLY A 41 8.89 11.11 -20.41
N LYS A 42 9.62 11.38 -19.31
CA LYS A 42 9.18 11.08 -17.94
C LYS A 42 8.20 12.14 -17.43
N ARG A 43 6.92 11.96 -17.77
CA ARG A 43 5.81 12.80 -17.26
C ARG A 43 5.31 12.37 -15.87
N TYR A 44 5.42 11.08 -15.59
CA TYR A 44 5.03 10.46 -14.32
C TYR A 44 6.14 9.51 -13.92
N ASP A 45 6.45 9.49 -12.63
CA ASP A 45 7.33 8.48 -12.06
C ASP A 45 6.71 7.08 -12.27
N LEU A 46 7.56 6.12 -12.65
CA LEU A 46 7.14 4.77 -12.97
C LEU A 46 6.42 4.12 -11.79
N ALA A 47 6.92 4.34 -10.57
CA ALA A 47 6.34 3.80 -9.36
C ALA A 47 4.89 4.28 -9.15
N VAL A 48 4.58 5.55 -9.49
CA VAL A 48 3.21 6.07 -9.42
C VAL A 48 2.31 5.36 -10.42
N VAL A 49 2.77 5.20 -11.67
CA VAL A 49 1.96 4.58 -12.72
C VAL A 49 1.64 3.11 -12.39
N LEU A 50 2.62 2.37 -11.86
CA LEU A 50 2.43 1.00 -11.40
C LEU A 50 1.49 0.92 -10.18
N CYS A 51 1.64 1.85 -9.21
CA CYS A 51 0.70 1.96 -8.08
C CYS A 51 -0.75 2.15 -8.55
N LEU A 52 -0.99 3.04 -9.52
CA LEU A 52 -2.32 3.27 -10.06
C LEU A 52 -2.91 2.01 -10.71
N LEU A 53 -2.07 1.23 -11.41
CA LEU A 53 -2.48 -0.01 -12.05
C LEU A 53 -2.79 -1.10 -11.01
N VAL A 54 -2.00 -1.22 -9.95
CA VAL A 54 -2.28 -2.12 -8.82
C VAL A 54 -3.58 -1.72 -8.12
N LEU A 55 -3.83 -0.42 -7.88
CA LEU A 55 -5.10 0.05 -7.30
C LEU A 55 -6.30 -0.30 -8.18
N ALA A 56 -6.16 -0.16 -9.49
CA ALA A 56 -7.22 -0.54 -10.42
C ALA A 56 -7.48 -2.07 -10.40
N LYS A 57 -6.42 -2.89 -10.29
CA LYS A 57 -6.55 -4.35 -10.10
C LYS A 57 -7.27 -4.69 -8.79
N LEU A 58 -6.91 -4.04 -7.68
CA LEU A 58 -7.59 -4.21 -6.39
C LEU A 58 -9.05 -3.75 -6.43
N ALA A 59 -9.38 -2.78 -7.28
CA ALA A 59 -10.75 -2.37 -7.53
C ALA A 59 -11.53 -3.32 -8.48
N GLY A 60 -10.97 -4.49 -8.79
CA GLY A 60 -11.61 -5.55 -9.58
C GLY A 60 -11.51 -5.36 -11.10
N GLN A 61 -10.69 -4.44 -11.60
CA GLN A 61 -10.53 -4.26 -13.04
C GLN A 61 -9.62 -5.34 -13.60
N THR A 62 -10.14 -6.22 -14.46
CA THR A 62 -9.36 -7.30 -15.07
C THR A 62 -8.61 -6.83 -16.31
N ASN A 63 -9.21 -5.95 -17.11
CA ASN A 63 -8.68 -5.47 -18.38
C ASN A 63 -7.97 -4.11 -18.24
N LEU A 64 -6.98 -3.86 -19.12
CA LEU A 64 -6.23 -2.60 -19.12
C LEU A 64 -7.10 -1.39 -19.47
N SER A 65 -8.05 -1.55 -20.41
CA SER A 65 -9.01 -0.50 -20.75
C SER A 65 -9.87 -0.11 -19.54
N GLY A 66 -10.44 -1.10 -18.85
CA GLY A 66 -11.22 -0.91 -17.62
C GLY A 66 -10.38 -0.27 -16.51
N ALA A 67 -9.13 -0.70 -16.34
CA ALA A 67 -8.21 -0.10 -15.39
C ALA A 67 -7.95 1.38 -15.69
N THR A 68 -7.65 1.72 -16.95
CA THR A 68 -7.39 3.11 -17.33
C THR A 68 -8.64 3.98 -17.22
N GLN A 69 -9.82 3.45 -17.53
CA GLN A 69 -11.09 4.15 -17.34
C GLN A 69 -11.38 4.40 -15.86
N TRP A 70 -11.15 3.40 -15.01
CA TRP A 70 -11.29 3.51 -13.56
C TRP A 70 -10.36 4.57 -12.99
N ILE A 71 -9.10 4.60 -13.45
CA ILE A 71 -8.10 5.60 -13.06
C ILE A 71 -8.52 6.99 -13.54
N ARG A 72 -8.95 7.14 -14.80
CA ARG A 72 -9.41 8.43 -15.35
C ARG A 72 -10.62 8.97 -14.58
N HIS A 73 -11.60 8.13 -14.27
CA HIS A 73 -12.78 8.51 -13.51
C HIS A 73 -12.43 9.01 -12.09
N ARG A 74 -11.35 8.48 -11.51
CA ARG A 74 -10.87 8.87 -10.17
C ARG A 74 -9.62 9.76 -10.23
N GLY A 75 -9.29 10.30 -11.41
CA GLY A 75 -8.02 10.96 -11.66
C GLY A 75 -7.78 12.16 -10.76
N THR A 76 -8.80 12.97 -10.52
CA THR A 76 -8.72 14.14 -9.64
C THR A 76 -8.40 13.75 -8.19
N VAL A 77 -9.10 12.75 -7.66
CA VAL A 77 -8.89 12.25 -6.29
C VAL A 77 -7.51 11.59 -6.17
N LEU A 78 -7.12 10.78 -7.15
CA LEU A 78 -5.82 10.11 -7.16
C LEU A 78 -4.69 11.13 -7.29
N ALA A 79 -4.82 12.14 -8.15
CA ALA A 79 -3.84 13.21 -8.27
C ALA A 79 -3.62 13.95 -6.94
N GLN A 80 -4.69 14.27 -6.23
CA GLN A 80 -4.59 14.88 -4.89
C GLN A 80 -3.93 13.95 -3.87
N ARG A 81 -4.28 12.66 -3.87
CA ARG A 81 -3.73 11.66 -2.92
C ARG A 81 -2.26 11.37 -3.16
N PHE A 82 -1.81 11.36 -4.42
CA PHE A 82 -0.43 11.14 -4.81
C PHE A 82 0.40 12.44 -4.87
N GLY A 83 -0.20 13.61 -4.62
CA GLY A 83 0.49 14.90 -4.69
C GLY A 83 0.97 15.26 -6.10
N LEU A 84 0.29 14.77 -7.14
CA LEU A 84 0.67 15.02 -8.53
C LEU A 84 0.40 16.47 -8.90
N THR A 85 1.40 17.14 -9.50
CA THR A 85 1.26 18.52 -10.00
C THR A 85 0.19 18.63 -11.10
N ARG A 86 -0.09 17.53 -11.81
CA ARG A 86 -1.08 17.47 -12.89
C ARG A 86 -2.26 16.60 -12.51
N GLN A 87 -3.46 17.07 -12.84
CA GLN A 87 -4.72 16.34 -12.63
C GLN A 87 -5.03 15.35 -13.77
N GLU A 88 -4.34 15.47 -14.91
CA GLU A 88 -4.53 14.56 -16.03
C GLU A 88 -3.89 13.20 -15.74
N MET A 89 -4.63 12.13 -15.99
CA MET A 89 -4.10 10.77 -15.83
C MET A 89 -3.46 10.28 -17.14
N PRO A 90 -2.47 9.37 -17.07
CA PRO A 90 -1.87 8.80 -18.26
C PRO A 90 -2.91 8.07 -19.14
N CYS A 91 -2.75 8.15 -20.46
CA CYS A 91 -3.60 7.42 -21.40
C CYS A 91 -3.24 5.92 -21.44
N GLN A 92 -4.14 5.08 -21.95
CA GLN A 92 -3.93 3.63 -22.04
C GLN A 92 -2.61 3.25 -22.73
N THR A 93 -2.26 3.91 -23.84
CA THR A 93 -1.00 3.69 -24.57
C THR A 93 0.23 3.89 -23.68
N THR A 94 0.15 4.84 -22.73
CA THR A 94 1.25 5.11 -21.79
C THR A 94 1.53 3.89 -20.90
N TYR A 95 0.48 3.19 -20.47
CA TYR A 95 0.60 1.94 -19.69
C TYR A 95 1.09 0.78 -20.57
N CYS A 96 0.57 0.63 -21.79
CA CYS A 96 1.04 -0.41 -22.71
C CYS A 96 2.55 -0.29 -22.95
N ASN A 97 3.04 0.92 -23.23
CA ASN A 97 4.45 1.15 -23.50
C ASN A 97 5.34 0.90 -22.26
N ILE A 98 4.84 1.17 -21.05
CA ILE A 98 5.53 0.81 -19.82
C ILE A 98 5.63 -0.70 -19.69
N LEU A 99 4.47 -1.37 -19.73
CA LEU A 99 4.38 -2.80 -19.48
C LEU A 99 5.16 -3.60 -20.52
N ALA A 100 5.26 -3.10 -21.76
CA ALA A 100 6.07 -3.71 -22.81
C ALA A 100 7.59 -3.58 -22.57
N GLY A 101 8.04 -2.57 -21.83
CA GLY A 101 9.46 -2.32 -21.55
C GLY A 101 9.93 -2.84 -20.19
N ILE A 102 9.02 -3.21 -19.30
CA ILE A 102 9.34 -3.69 -17.95
C ILE A 102 9.59 -5.18 -17.97
N ASP A 103 10.57 -5.62 -17.19
CA ASP A 103 10.74 -7.03 -16.85
C ASP A 103 9.58 -7.50 -15.96
N ALA A 104 8.67 -8.26 -16.57
CA ALA A 104 7.50 -8.81 -15.90
C ALA A 104 7.89 -9.72 -14.71
N GLN A 105 9.01 -10.44 -14.81
CA GLN A 105 9.48 -11.32 -13.75
C GLN A 105 9.99 -10.51 -12.55
N GLN A 106 10.74 -9.44 -12.80
CA GLN A 106 11.20 -8.54 -11.73
C GLN A 106 10.03 -7.86 -11.02
N LEU A 107 9.02 -7.41 -11.78
CA LEU A 107 7.80 -6.82 -11.22
C LEU A 107 7.04 -7.81 -10.34
N ASP A 108 6.84 -9.04 -10.82
CA ASP A 108 6.12 -10.08 -10.08
C ASP A 108 6.83 -10.48 -8.79
N GLN A 109 8.16 -10.62 -8.82
CA GLN A 109 8.96 -10.89 -7.63
C GLN A 109 8.84 -9.78 -6.58
N LEU A 110 8.90 -8.52 -7.00
CA LEU A 110 8.77 -7.37 -6.10
C LEU A 110 7.37 -7.28 -5.49
N LEU A 111 6.32 -7.49 -6.28
CA LEU A 111 4.94 -7.51 -5.80
C LEU A 111 4.71 -8.70 -4.85
N SER A 112 5.17 -9.89 -5.20
CA SER A 112 5.04 -11.08 -4.36
C SER A 112 5.74 -10.91 -3.01
N ALA A 113 6.99 -10.44 -3.02
CA ALA A 113 7.74 -10.16 -1.79
C ALA A 113 7.07 -9.07 -0.94
N PHE A 114 6.49 -8.06 -1.61
CA PHE A 114 5.73 -7.01 -0.94
C PHE A 114 4.50 -7.55 -0.22
N PHE A 115 3.64 -8.31 -0.93
CA PHE A 115 2.39 -8.84 -0.38
C PHE A 115 2.65 -9.89 0.70
N GLN A 116 3.66 -10.74 0.56
CA GLN A 116 4.06 -11.69 1.61
C GLN A 116 4.47 -10.97 2.90
N ARG A 117 5.27 -9.91 2.78
CA ARG A 117 5.68 -9.11 3.93
C ARG A 117 4.50 -8.33 4.53
N TRP A 118 3.61 -7.80 3.69
CA TRP A 118 2.40 -7.13 4.14
C TRP A 118 1.49 -8.09 4.91
N GLU A 119 1.30 -9.31 4.42
CA GLU A 119 0.52 -10.34 5.10
C GLU A 119 1.15 -10.76 6.44
N ALA A 120 2.47 -10.97 6.48
CA ALA A 120 3.19 -11.25 7.72
C ALA A 120 3.01 -10.14 8.76
N GLN A 121 3.08 -8.87 8.33
CA GLN A 121 2.85 -7.72 9.21
C GLN A 121 1.39 -7.63 9.67
N SER A 122 0.43 -7.90 8.80
CA SER A 122 -1.01 -7.93 9.13
C SER A 122 -1.31 -9.02 10.17
N ARG A 123 -0.77 -10.23 9.99
CA ARG A 123 -0.90 -11.34 10.96
C ARG A 123 -0.27 -11.00 12.30
N CYS A 124 0.94 -10.44 12.31
CA CYS A 124 1.61 -10.04 13.56
C CYS A 124 0.97 -8.84 14.26
N ARG A 125 0.19 -8.01 13.55
CA ARG A 125 -0.58 -6.91 14.17
C ARG A 125 -1.84 -7.40 14.89
N GLU A 126 -2.45 -8.47 14.42
CA GLU A 126 -3.68 -9.03 15.00
C GLU A 126 -3.43 -9.90 16.22
N GLU A 127 -2.23 -10.48 16.35
CA GLU A 127 -1.88 -11.33 17.50
C GLU A 127 -1.08 -10.52 18.54
N PRO A 128 -1.68 -10.12 19.68
CA PRO A 128 -0.94 -9.45 20.73
C PRO A 128 0.16 -10.40 21.19
N SER A 129 1.40 -9.93 21.12
CA SER A 129 2.57 -10.68 21.58
C SER A 129 2.25 -11.30 22.95
N ARG A 130 2.46 -12.60 23.14
CA ARG A 130 2.19 -13.32 24.41
C ARG A 130 2.83 -12.64 25.64
N LEU A 131 3.82 -11.78 25.42
CA LEU A 131 4.53 -10.96 26.41
C LEU A 131 3.75 -9.71 26.88
N LEU A 132 2.68 -9.32 26.19
CA LEU A 132 1.86 -8.13 26.50
C LEU A 132 0.55 -8.47 27.22
N THR A 133 0.26 -9.76 27.46
CA THR A 133 -0.89 -10.14 28.28
C THR A 133 -0.66 -9.62 29.70
N PRO A 134 -1.60 -8.87 30.32
CA PRO A 134 -1.46 -8.36 31.70
C PRO A 134 -1.12 -9.45 32.72
N GLN A 135 -1.47 -10.70 32.42
CA GLN A 135 -1.21 -11.88 33.23
C GLN A 135 0.28 -12.27 33.32
N ALA A 136 1.12 -11.89 32.36
CA ALA A 136 2.56 -12.19 32.38
C ALA A 136 3.38 -11.18 33.20
N GLN A 137 2.88 -9.96 33.39
CA GLN A 137 3.54 -8.93 34.20
C GLN A 137 3.38 -9.15 35.71
N ALA A 138 2.32 -9.84 36.14
CA ALA A 138 2.07 -10.14 37.55
C ALA A 138 3.07 -11.17 38.13
N ASN A 139 3.67 -12.03 37.30
CA ASN A 139 4.57 -13.10 37.76
C ASN A 139 6.07 -12.74 37.76
N HIS A 140 6.46 -11.57 37.28
CA HIS A 140 7.86 -11.09 37.30
C HIS A 140 8.23 -10.31 38.58
N ARG A 141 7.72 -10.72 39.74
CA ARG A 141 8.13 -10.14 41.04
C ARG A 141 8.83 -11.11 42.00
N HIS A 142 8.85 -12.41 41.70
CA HIS A 142 9.32 -13.40 42.69
C HIS A 142 10.67 -14.09 42.42
N LEU A 143 11.36 -13.80 41.31
CA LEU A 143 12.71 -14.31 41.09
C LEU A 143 13.76 -13.35 41.68
N ALA A 144 13.70 -13.15 43.00
CA ALA A 144 14.84 -12.68 43.75
C ALA A 144 15.86 -13.81 43.81
N ILE A 145 17.03 -13.55 43.24
CA ILE A 145 18.23 -14.38 43.26
C ILE A 145 18.59 -14.65 44.73
N VAL A 146 18.34 -15.86 45.22
CA VAL A 146 19.07 -16.40 46.39
C VAL A 146 20.33 -17.04 45.85
N ARG A 147 21.42 -16.27 45.86
CA ARG A 147 22.78 -16.82 45.76
C ARG A 147 23.22 -17.20 47.17
N ARG A 148 23.44 -18.51 47.35
CA ARG A 148 24.23 -19.22 48.37
C ARG A 148 23.95 -18.96 49.85
#